data_AF-A0A537KBV7-F1
#
_entry.id   AF-A0A537KBV7-F1
#
_cell.length_a   1.000
_cell.length_b   1.000
_cell.length_c   1.000
_cell.angle_alpha   90.00
_cell.angle_beta   90.00
_cell.angle_gamma   90.00
#
_symmetry.space_group_name_H-M   'P 1'
#
loop_
_entity.id
_entity.type
_entity.pdbx_description
1 polymer ?
#
loop_
_entity_poly.entity_id
_entity_poly.type
_entity_poly.pdbx_seq_one_letter_code
_entity_poly.pdbx_strand_id
1 'polypeptide(L)'
;MIICKTHDEIELMRESALLVSRTLTEVAALLKPGVTTISLDKMIGEYIRDHHAVPSFLNYNGYPYNSCISVNDVVVHGFPNKNEL
;
A
#
# COMPACT_ATOMS: atom_id res chain seq x y z
N MET A 1 4.62 -15.50 -22.14
CA MET A 1 3.40 -15.13 -22.90
C MET A 1 2.81 -13.90 -22.24
N ILE A 2 2.55 -12.84 -23.01
CA ILE A 2 1.91 -11.61 -22.49
C ILE A 2 0.41 -11.77 -22.64
N ILE A 3 -0.35 -11.44 -21.60
CA ILE A 3 -1.82 -11.49 -21.62
C ILE A 3 -2.33 -10.11 -22.03
N CYS A 4 -2.86 -9.99 -23.24
CA CYS A 4 -3.53 -8.77 -23.69
C CYS A 4 -4.88 -8.64 -22.99
N LYS A 5 -5.12 -7.51 -22.34
CA LYS A 5 -6.33 -7.23 -21.56
C LYS A 5 -7.47 -6.80 -22.45
N THR A 6 -8.70 -7.21 -22.10
CA THR A 6 -9.91 -6.67 -22.71
C THR A 6 -10.15 -5.24 -22.22
N HIS A 7 -11.05 -4.52 -22.90
CA HIS A 7 -11.44 -3.18 -22.47
C HIS A 7 -12.01 -3.18 -21.04
N ASP A 8 -12.87 -4.14 -20.71
CA ASP A 8 -13.46 -4.27 -19.37
C ASP A 8 -12.40 -4.56 -18.30
N GLU A 9 -11.42 -5.43 -18.58
CA GLU A 9 -10.31 -5.67 -17.65
C GLU A 9 -9.47 -4.41 -17.43
N ILE A 10 -9.26 -3.60 -18.46
CA ILE A 10 -8.52 -2.32 -18.36
C ILE A 10 -9.29 -1.34 -17.46
N GLU A 11 -10.61 -1.27 -17.57
CA GLU A 11 -11.42 -0.39 -16.71
C GLU A 11 -11.37 -0.81 -15.25
N LEU A 12 -11.41 -2.11 -14.95
CA LEU A 12 -11.22 -2.63 -13.59
C LEU A 12 -9.82 -2.30 -13.04
N MET A 13 -8.78 -2.44 -13.87
CA MET A 13 -7.42 -2.06 -13.50
C MET A 13 -7.30 -0.55 -13.23
N ARG A 14 -7.98 0.29 -14.01
CA ARG A 14 -8.01 1.74 -13.83
C ARG A 14 -8.61 2.12 -12.49
N GLU A 15 -9.74 1.53 -12.11
CA GLU A 15 -10.38 1.80 -10.81
C GLU A 15 -9.46 1.40 -9.64
N SER A 16 -8.85 0.23 -9.72
CA SER A 16 -7.88 -0.24 -8.73
C SER A 16 -6.67 0.69 -8.62
N ALA A 17 -6.08 1.09 -9.76
CA ALA A 17 -4.93 1.98 -9.80
C ALA A 17 -5.25 3.38 -9.25
N LEU A 18 -6.45 3.90 -9.50
CA LEU A 18 -6.90 5.18 -8.95
C LEU A 18 -7.02 5.11 -7.42
N LEU A 19 -7.49 3.99 -6.86
CA LEU A 19 -7.51 3.82 -5.41
C LEU A 19 -6.10 3.80 -4.82
N VAL A 20 -5.17 3.04 -5.43
CA VAL A 20 -3.75 3.02 -5.02
C VAL A 20 -3.17 4.43 -5.04
N SER A 21 -3.42 5.20 -6.11
CA SER A 21 -2.94 6.58 -6.21
C SER A 21 -3.49 7.47 -5.09
N ARG A 22 -4.77 7.35 -4.72
CA ARG A 22 -5.34 8.13 -3.62
C ARG A 22 -4.77 7.72 -2.27
N THR A 23 -4.57 6.42 -2.03
CA THR A 23 -3.94 5.93 -0.80
C THR A 23 -2.52 6.50 -0.64
N LEU A 24 -1.72 6.55 -1.72
CA LEU A 24 -0.40 7.16 -1.68
C LEU A 24 -0.44 8.66 -1.34
N THR A 25 -1.44 9.39 -1.85
CA THR A 25 -1.64 10.80 -1.51
C THR A 25 -1.96 10.99 -0.02
N GLU A 26 -2.83 10.17 0.55
CA GLU A 26 -3.13 10.23 2.00
C GLU A 26 -1.91 9.93 2.85
N VAL A 27 -1.10 8.92 2.48
CA VAL A 27 0.16 8.62 3.16
C VAL A 27 1.09 9.83 3.11
N ALA A 28 1.25 10.44 1.93
CA ALA A 28 2.14 11.58 1.73
C ALA A 28 1.77 12.77 2.63
N ALA A 29 0.49 13.02 2.86
CA ALA A 29 0.02 14.09 3.75
C ALA A 29 0.39 13.87 5.23
N LEU A 30 0.66 12.63 5.63
CA LEU A 30 1.04 12.27 7.00
C LEU A 30 2.54 12.21 7.24
N LEU A 31 3.37 12.18 6.18
CA LEU A 31 4.82 12.04 6.29
C LEU A 31 5.44 13.28 6.95
N LYS A 32 6.03 13.07 8.11
CA LYS A 32 6.80 14.07 8.87
C LYS A 32 7.74 13.37 9.86
N PRO A 33 8.81 14.02 10.34
CA PRO A 33 9.66 13.46 11.39
C PRO A 33 8.84 13.03 12.62
N GLY A 34 9.20 11.90 13.21
CA GLY A 34 8.54 11.34 14.39
C GLY A 34 7.36 10.40 14.09
N VAL A 35 6.96 10.19 12.83
CA VAL A 35 5.94 9.18 12.51
C VAL A 35 6.53 7.78 12.48
N THR A 36 5.78 6.78 12.92
CA THR A 36 6.21 5.39 12.83
C THR A 36 5.65 4.73 11.57
N THR A 37 6.44 3.90 10.92
CA THR A 37 5.98 3.18 9.72
C THR A 37 4.81 2.23 10.01
N ILE A 38 4.72 1.68 11.23
CA ILE A 38 3.56 0.88 11.65
C ILE A 38 2.26 1.70 11.75
N SER A 39 2.33 3.00 12.09
CA SER A 39 1.16 3.87 12.10
C SER A 39 0.66 4.17 10.69
N LEU A 40 1.58 4.32 9.74
CA LEU A 40 1.26 4.49 8.32
C LEU A 40 0.64 3.22 7.75
N ASP A 41 1.19 2.04 8.05
CA ASP A 41 0.63 0.76 7.59
C ASP A 41 -0.80 0.53 8.08
N LYS A 42 -1.08 0.89 9.33
CA LYS A 42 -2.42 0.82 9.90
C LYS A 42 -3.38 1.72 9.12
N MET A 43 -3.01 2.99 8.89
CA MET A 43 -3.82 3.93 8.13
C MET A 43 -4.05 3.44 6.70
N ILE A 44 -3.02 2.94 6.02
CA ILE A 44 -3.13 2.36 4.67
C ILE A 44 -4.16 1.22 4.66
N GLY A 45 -4.08 0.31 5.63
CA GLY A 45 -5.03 -0.78 5.76
C GLY A 45 -6.47 -0.30 6.01
N GLU A 46 -6.66 0.71 6.84
CA GLU A 46 -7.97 1.32 7.11
C GLU A 46 -8.53 1.98 5.83
N TYR A 47 -7.75 2.84 5.19
CA TYR A 47 -8.15 3.53 3.97
C TYR A 47 -8.55 2.57 2.84
N ILE A 48 -7.78 1.50 2.63
CA ILE A 48 -8.10 0.47 1.62
C ILE A 48 -9.45 -0.20 1.92
N ARG A 49 -9.70 -0.55 3.19
CA ARG A 49 -10.95 -1.22 3.60
C ARG A 49 -12.16 -0.28 3.55
N ASP A 50 -11.98 0.98 3.91
CA ASP A 50 -13.02 2.02 3.83
C ASP A 50 -13.50 2.26 2.39
N HIS A 51 -12.65 1.95 1.41
CA HIS A 51 -12.97 2.00 -0.03
C HIS A 51 -13.36 0.62 -0.60
N HIS A 52 -13.77 -0.33 0.26
CA HIS A 52 -14.21 -1.66 -0.12
C HIS A 52 -13.18 -2.50 -0.91
N ALA A 53 -11.89 -2.23 -0.71
CA ALA A 53 -10.80 -2.97 -1.32
C ALA A 53 -10.07 -3.86 -0.31
N VAL A 54 -9.17 -4.72 -0.83
CA VAL A 54 -8.39 -5.68 -0.04
C VAL A 54 -6.90 -5.32 -0.12
N PRO A 55 -6.17 -5.22 1.01
CA PRO A 55 -4.74 -4.98 0.99
C PRO A 55 -4.00 -6.16 0.36
N SER A 56 -3.33 -5.92 -0.78
CA SER A 56 -2.74 -7.01 -1.57
C SER A 56 -1.54 -7.68 -0.89
N PHE A 57 -0.81 -6.97 -0.02
CA PHE A 57 0.34 -7.53 0.68
C PHE A 57 -0.04 -8.35 1.91
N LEU A 58 -1.20 -8.06 2.53
CA LEU A 58 -1.59 -8.73 3.77
C LEU A 58 -1.84 -10.22 3.51
N ASN A 59 -1.09 -11.07 4.21
CA ASN A 59 -1.04 -12.53 4.07
C ASN A 59 -0.53 -13.03 2.71
N TYR A 60 0.03 -12.15 1.86
CA TYR A 60 0.64 -12.58 0.60
C TYR A 60 1.94 -13.34 0.88
N ASN A 61 1.96 -14.66 0.62
CA ASN A 61 3.09 -15.53 0.93
C ASN A 61 3.62 -15.39 2.38
N GLY A 62 2.71 -15.18 3.34
CA GLY A 62 3.05 -14.99 4.75
C GLY A 62 3.52 -13.59 5.15
N TYR A 63 3.46 -12.60 4.24
CA TYR A 63 3.75 -11.21 4.57
C TYR A 63 2.67 -10.64 5.52
N PRO A 64 3.02 -10.09 6.70
CA PRO A 64 2.03 -9.84 7.75
C PRO A 64 1.46 -8.42 7.78
N TYR A 65 1.89 -7.51 6.89
CA TYR A 65 1.48 -6.10 6.90
C TYR A 65 0.65 -5.72 5.65
N ASN A 66 -0.05 -4.58 5.72
CA ASN A 66 -0.90 -4.09 4.63
C ASN A 66 -0.07 -3.53 3.46
N SER A 67 1.14 -3.05 3.74
CA SER A 67 2.04 -2.36 2.82
C SER A 67 3.51 -2.63 3.15
N CYS A 68 4.37 -2.41 2.16
CA CYS A 68 5.83 -2.41 2.35
C CYS A 68 6.34 -0.99 2.55
N ILE A 69 7.13 -0.74 3.59
CA ILE A 69 7.75 0.57 3.85
C ILE A 69 9.25 0.35 4.05
N SER A 70 10.05 0.82 3.08
CA SER A 70 11.47 0.49 2.97
C SER A 70 12.29 1.75 3.24
N VAL A 71 12.84 1.85 4.45
CA VAL A 71 13.57 3.05 4.93
C VAL A 71 15.07 2.90 4.66
N ASN A 72 15.70 3.93 4.11
CA ASN A 72 17.14 4.03 3.88
C ASN A 72 17.75 2.85 3.08
N ASP A 73 18.50 1.97 3.75
CA ASP A 73 19.24 0.84 3.17
C ASP A 73 18.36 -0.39 2.90
N VAL A 74 17.10 -0.36 3.34
CA VAL A 74 16.11 -1.38 2.97
C VAL A 74 15.74 -1.24 1.50
N VAL A 75 16.14 -2.23 0.68
CA VAL A 75 15.97 -2.18 -0.78
C VAL A 75 14.50 -2.16 -1.19
N VAL A 76 13.73 -3.18 -0.80
CA VAL A 76 12.28 -3.33 -1.03
C VAL A 76 11.70 -4.24 0.06
N HIS A 77 10.37 -4.35 0.11
CA HIS A 77 9.65 -5.24 1.04
C HIS A 77 9.94 -4.99 2.52
N GLY A 78 10.35 -3.77 2.89
CA GLY A 78 10.57 -3.39 4.27
C GLY A 78 9.33 -3.61 5.14
N PHE A 79 9.54 -4.13 6.34
CA PHE A 79 8.48 -4.38 7.30
C PHE A 79 8.20 -3.10 8.10
N PRO A 80 6.94 -2.61 8.09
CA PRO A 80 6.50 -1.57 9.02
C PRO A 80 6.86 -1.92 10.46
N ASN A 81 7.38 -0.94 11.19
CA ASN A 81 7.88 -1.10 12.55
C ASN A 81 7.64 0.16 13.40
N LYS A 82 8.02 0.08 14.68
CA LYS A 82 7.78 1.12 15.70
C LYS A 82 8.87 2.20 15.75
N ASN A 83 9.89 2.14 14.90
CA ASN A 83 10.91 3.18 14.84
C ASN A 83 10.31 4.41 14.15
N GLU A 84 10.65 5.58 14.67
CA GLU A 84 10.27 6.86 14.09
C GLU A 84 11.10 7.14 12.82
N LEU A 85 10.45 7.72 11.81
CA LEU A 85 11.07 8.31 10.62
C LEU A 85 11.70 9.67 10.93
#